data_AF-A0A1Y1HYT2-F1
#
_entry.id   AF-A0A1Y1HYT2-F1
#
_cell.length_a   1.000
_cell.length_b   1.000
_cell.length_c   1.000
_cell.angle_alpha   90.00
_cell.angle_beta   90.00
_cell.angle_gamma   90.00
#
_symmetry.space_group_name_H-M   'P 1'
#
loop_
_entity.id
_entity.type
_entity.pdbx_description
1 polymer ?
#
loop_
_entity_poly.entity_id
_entity_poly.type
_entity_poly.pdbx_seq_one_letter_code
_entity_poly.pdbx_strand_id
1 'polypeptide(L)'
;MEMISSRALVKLAQCKGVVEFCLKEEHYTKVLASYLTAQLQASESDVGAKAPAMARLIWMNGLEGLANFARSSESFRRQLQLPEQQAVGLMPSLERLLSENHLRALNATAVQQCREYAARFVVSMALSHDSRQWVLENGYFRIVAAILRSQNPGFIPPGVRDGAVVICNMVFFRLMELRECLEMMKRDDVISLLRPHRAKMNAANDELFENLEAVVLRGEPPPPEARATQLEWEVLAAGATGRELVPVVCSWEACKEGPETPRGRRFGRCASCQLAYYCSKDHQRLHWRTHKKQCKTGSVDSGSK
;
A
#
# COMPACT_ATOMS: atom_id res chain seq x y z
N MET A 1 -12.50 -26.30 -3.14
CA MET A 1 -12.88 -25.61 -1.88
C MET A 1 -11.81 -24.59 -1.46
N GLU A 2 -10.52 -24.92 -1.55
CA GLU A 2 -9.38 -24.03 -1.21
C GLU A 2 -9.41 -22.64 -1.88
N MET A 3 -9.88 -22.57 -3.13
CA MET A 3 -9.91 -21.32 -3.89
C MET A 3 -10.94 -20.28 -3.40
N ILE A 4 -12.09 -20.74 -2.88
CA ILE A 4 -13.12 -19.83 -2.35
C ILE A 4 -12.65 -19.25 -1.03
N SER A 5 -11.99 -20.07 -0.21
CA SER A 5 -11.40 -19.65 1.07
C SER A 5 -10.30 -18.62 0.88
N SER A 6 -9.43 -18.78 -0.14
CA SER A 6 -8.35 -17.83 -0.39
C SER A 6 -8.87 -16.46 -0.85
N ARG A 7 -9.86 -16.42 -1.74
CA ARG A 7 -10.48 -15.15 -2.17
C ARG A 7 -11.18 -14.43 -1.02
N ALA A 8 -11.94 -15.16 -0.19
CA ALA A 8 -12.58 -14.58 0.99
C ALA A 8 -11.54 -13.98 1.94
N LEU A 9 -10.47 -14.72 2.22
CA LEU A 9 -9.37 -14.26 3.06
C LEU A 9 -8.72 -12.99 2.51
N VAL A 10 -8.39 -12.95 1.21
CA VAL A 10 -7.78 -11.78 0.55
C VAL A 10 -8.67 -10.54 0.67
N LYS A 11 -9.99 -10.70 0.51
CA LYS A 11 -10.95 -9.60 0.68
C LYS A 11 -11.06 -9.15 2.13
N LEU A 12 -11.11 -10.09 3.07
CA LEU A 12 -11.15 -9.76 4.50
C LEU A 12 -9.84 -9.12 4.99
N ALA A 13 -8.69 -9.42 4.36
CA ALA A 13 -7.40 -8.81 4.65
C ALA A 13 -7.32 -7.30 4.33
N GLN A 14 -8.36 -6.74 3.71
CA GLN A 14 -8.52 -5.28 3.66
C GLN A 14 -8.73 -4.68 5.05
N CYS A 15 -9.22 -5.47 6.02
CA CYS A 15 -9.34 -5.11 7.42
C CYS A 15 -8.06 -5.45 8.19
N LYS A 16 -7.47 -4.45 8.86
CA LYS A 16 -6.24 -4.63 9.65
C LYS A 16 -6.39 -5.69 10.76
N GLY A 17 -7.53 -5.74 11.45
CA GLY A 17 -7.75 -6.72 12.53
C GLY A 17 -7.77 -8.16 12.03
N VAL A 18 -8.25 -8.40 10.80
CA VAL A 18 -8.18 -9.72 10.17
C VAL A 18 -6.73 -10.09 9.87
N VAL A 19 -5.94 -9.15 9.32
CA VAL A 19 -4.52 -9.38 9.06
C VAL A 19 -3.76 -9.72 10.34
N GLU A 20 -3.97 -8.95 11.41
CA GLU A 20 -3.35 -9.21 12.72
C GLU A 20 -3.75 -10.57 13.29
N PHE A 21 -5.02 -10.97 13.12
CA PHE A 21 -5.48 -12.30 13.53
C PHE A 21 -4.81 -13.42 12.72
N CYS A 22 -4.78 -13.30 11.39
CA CYS A 22 -4.20 -14.31 10.50
C CYS A 22 -2.69 -14.46 10.67
N LEU A 23 -2.00 -13.39 11.06
CA LEU A 23 -0.55 -13.33 11.19
C LEU A 23 -0.07 -13.37 12.64
N LYS A 24 -0.94 -13.76 13.57
CA LYS A 24 -0.62 -13.86 15.00
C LYS A 24 0.52 -14.84 15.26
N GLU A 25 0.59 -15.92 14.49
CA GLU A 25 1.66 -16.91 14.57
C GLU A 25 2.61 -16.79 13.37
N GLU A 26 3.92 -16.85 13.64
CA GLU A 26 4.96 -16.70 12.63
C GLU A 26 4.85 -17.76 11.52
N HIS A 27 4.49 -18.99 11.87
CA HIS A 27 4.30 -20.08 10.91
C HIS A 27 3.27 -19.72 9.83
N TYR A 28 2.10 -19.17 10.20
CA TYR A 28 1.09 -18.75 9.23
C TYR A 28 1.57 -17.60 8.36
N THR A 29 2.36 -16.68 8.92
CA THR A 29 2.95 -15.58 8.15
C THR A 29 3.85 -16.11 7.04
N LYS A 30 4.74 -17.06 7.36
CA LYS A 30 5.62 -17.70 6.38
C LYS A 30 4.84 -18.46 5.30
N VAL A 31 3.86 -19.28 5.71
CA VAL A 31 3.02 -20.06 4.78
C VAL A 31 2.28 -19.13 3.83
N LEU A 32 1.67 -18.07 4.35
CA LEU A 32 0.89 -17.13 3.55
C LEU A 32 1.77 -16.33 2.58
N ALA A 33 2.93 -15.83 3.04
CA ALA A 33 3.88 -15.13 2.19
C ALA A 33 4.35 -16.01 1.01
N SER A 34 4.69 -17.27 1.32
CA SER A 34 5.10 -18.26 0.31
C SER A 34 3.98 -18.56 -0.68
N TYR A 35 2.77 -18.79 -0.18
CA TYR A 35 1.60 -19.12 -0.99
C TYR A 35 1.24 -17.99 -1.96
N LEU A 36 1.16 -16.75 -1.48
CA LEU A 36 0.80 -15.60 -2.32
C LEU A 36 1.89 -15.29 -3.37
N THR A 37 3.17 -15.48 -3.00
CA THR A 37 4.30 -15.35 -3.94
C THR A 37 4.25 -16.43 -5.03
N ALA A 38 3.99 -17.68 -4.65
CA ALA A 38 3.83 -18.79 -5.59
C ALA A 38 2.65 -18.60 -6.55
N GLN A 39 1.52 -18.04 -6.07
CA GLN A 39 0.40 -17.70 -6.94
C GLN A 39 0.77 -16.67 -8.02
N LEU A 40 1.59 -15.68 -7.65
CA LEU A 40 2.07 -14.68 -8.58
C LEU A 40 2.95 -15.31 -9.68
N GLN A 41 3.81 -16.26 -9.31
CA GLN A 41 4.72 -16.94 -10.23
C GLN A 41 4.04 -17.97 -11.12
N ALA A 42 3.03 -18.67 -10.61
CA ALA A 42 2.24 -19.60 -11.41
C ALA A 42 1.62 -18.91 -12.64
N SER A 43 1.38 -17.59 -12.56
CA SER A 43 0.91 -16.82 -13.70
C SER A 43 1.88 -16.81 -14.89
N GLU A 44 3.18 -17.01 -14.65
CA GLU A 44 4.24 -16.90 -15.66
C GLU A 44 4.29 -18.09 -16.60
N SER A 45 3.93 -19.27 -16.10
CA SER A 45 3.82 -20.48 -16.94
C SER A 45 2.59 -20.44 -17.84
N ASP A 46 1.60 -19.59 -17.52
CA ASP A 46 0.28 -19.58 -18.15
C ASP A 46 0.01 -18.34 -19.04
N VAL A 47 1.01 -17.50 -19.37
CA VAL A 47 0.84 -16.17 -20.04
C VAL A 47 0.33 -16.22 -21.50
N GLY A 48 -0.23 -17.34 -21.97
CA GLY A 48 -0.93 -17.38 -23.26
C GLY A 48 -2.31 -16.71 -23.20
N ALA A 49 -2.77 -16.17 -24.34
CA ALA A 49 -4.17 -15.70 -24.52
C ALA A 49 -5.24 -16.79 -24.23
N LYS A 50 -4.80 -18.04 -24.01
CA LYS A 50 -5.62 -19.21 -23.67
C LYS A 50 -5.63 -19.53 -22.18
N ALA A 51 -4.97 -18.73 -21.32
CA ALA A 51 -5.02 -18.93 -19.88
C ALA A 51 -6.49 -19.04 -19.44
N PRO A 52 -6.90 -20.13 -18.76
CA PRO A 52 -8.26 -20.24 -18.26
C PRO A 52 -8.60 -19.01 -17.42
N ALA A 53 -9.84 -18.54 -17.48
CA ALA A 53 -10.30 -17.43 -16.63
C ALA A 53 -9.97 -17.66 -15.13
N MET A 54 -9.90 -18.94 -14.74
CA MET A 54 -9.48 -19.38 -13.42
C MET A 54 -8.04 -19.00 -13.06
N ALA A 55 -7.08 -19.24 -13.96
CA ALA A 55 -5.66 -18.90 -13.71
C ALA A 55 -5.51 -17.40 -13.46
N ARG A 56 -6.25 -16.57 -14.23
CA ARG A 56 -6.30 -15.12 -14.04
C ARG A 56 -6.80 -14.70 -12.67
N LEU A 57 -7.85 -15.35 -12.17
CA LEU A 57 -8.38 -15.06 -10.84
C LEU A 57 -7.39 -15.43 -9.73
N ILE A 58 -6.63 -16.51 -9.90
CA ILE A 58 -5.69 -17.00 -8.89
C ILE A 58 -4.58 -15.97 -8.65
N TRP A 59 -3.85 -15.55 -9.68
CA TRP A 59 -2.73 -14.63 -9.47
C TRP A 59 -3.20 -13.20 -9.14
N MET A 60 -4.36 -12.77 -9.64
CA MET A 60 -4.96 -11.48 -9.25
C MET A 60 -5.28 -11.45 -7.75
N ASN A 61 -5.84 -12.53 -7.20
CA ASN A 61 -6.05 -12.66 -5.76
C ASN A 61 -4.71 -12.72 -5.00
N GLY A 62 -3.69 -13.37 -5.57
CA GLY A 62 -2.34 -13.39 -5.02
C GLY A 62 -1.76 -11.97 -4.88
N LEU A 63 -1.85 -11.17 -5.94
CA LEU A 63 -1.37 -9.79 -5.97
C LEU A 63 -2.15 -8.87 -5.01
N GLU A 64 -3.49 -8.98 -4.98
CA GLU A 64 -4.31 -8.25 -4.02
C GLU A 64 -3.98 -8.66 -2.57
N GLY A 65 -3.77 -9.95 -2.33
CA GLY A 65 -3.35 -10.49 -1.04
C GLY A 65 -2.02 -9.90 -0.61
N LEU A 66 -1.00 -9.93 -1.47
CA LEU A 66 0.30 -9.32 -1.22
C LEU A 66 0.16 -7.86 -0.80
N ALA A 67 -0.61 -7.08 -1.57
CA ALA A 67 -0.85 -5.67 -1.25
C ALA A 67 -1.51 -5.49 0.13
N ASN A 68 -2.56 -6.27 0.43
CA ASN A 68 -3.32 -6.16 1.67
C ASN A 68 -2.49 -6.56 2.90
N PHE A 69 -1.79 -7.69 2.85
CA PHE A 69 -0.98 -8.20 3.96
C PHE A 69 0.30 -7.36 4.16
N ALA A 70 1.01 -7.00 3.08
CA ALA A 70 2.21 -6.17 3.18
C ALA A 70 1.91 -4.79 3.76
N ARG A 71 0.75 -4.21 3.46
CA ARG A 71 0.32 -2.93 4.04
C ARG A 71 0.14 -2.98 5.55
N SER A 72 -0.39 -4.08 6.07
CA SER A 72 -0.88 -4.15 7.45
C SER A 72 0.03 -4.89 8.42
N SER A 73 1.10 -5.55 7.94
CA SER A 73 1.98 -6.34 8.81
C SER A 73 3.46 -6.22 8.48
N GLU A 74 4.23 -5.78 9.47
CA GLU A 74 5.70 -5.82 9.44
C GLU A 74 6.24 -7.24 9.37
N SER A 75 5.68 -8.19 10.13
CA SER A 75 6.14 -9.58 10.11
C SER A 75 6.00 -10.18 8.71
N PHE A 76 4.91 -9.88 8.01
CA PHE A 76 4.70 -10.31 6.64
C PHE A 76 5.74 -9.74 5.68
N ARG A 77 6.01 -8.43 5.78
CA ARG A 77 7.04 -7.79 4.94
C ARG A 77 8.43 -8.37 5.21
N ARG A 78 8.78 -8.67 6.46
CA ARG A 78 10.05 -9.33 6.80
C ARG A 78 10.15 -10.72 6.19
N GLN A 79 9.06 -11.50 6.18
CA GLN A 79 9.04 -12.82 5.53
C GLN A 79 9.30 -12.71 4.02
N LEU A 80 8.72 -11.72 3.33
CA LEU A 80 9.00 -11.47 1.90
C LEU A 80 10.47 -11.12 1.61
N GLN A 81 11.19 -10.59 2.60
CA GLN A 81 12.60 -10.22 2.50
C GLN A 81 13.54 -11.41 2.75
N LEU A 82 13.06 -12.57 3.19
CA LEU A 82 13.94 -13.71 3.44
C LEU A 82 14.54 -14.25 2.13
N PRO A 83 15.82 -14.68 2.12
CA PRO A 83 16.47 -15.20 0.92
C PRO A 83 15.71 -16.35 0.25
N GLU A 84 15.04 -17.19 1.04
CA GLU A 84 14.18 -18.28 0.56
C GLU A 84 13.04 -17.78 -0.33
N GLN A 85 12.45 -16.62 0.01
CA GLN A 85 11.41 -15.98 -0.78
C GLN A 85 12.00 -15.17 -1.95
N GLN A 86 13.18 -14.58 -1.74
CA GLN A 86 13.88 -13.81 -2.79
C GLN A 86 14.40 -14.69 -3.92
N ALA A 87 14.81 -15.93 -3.64
CA ALA A 87 15.33 -16.88 -4.63
C ALA A 87 14.33 -17.09 -5.78
N VAL A 88 13.04 -16.85 -5.52
CA VAL A 88 11.96 -17.03 -6.47
C VAL A 88 11.57 -15.71 -7.20
N GLY A 89 12.17 -14.58 -6.83
CA GLY A 89 12.12 -13.33 -7.60
C GLY A 89 10.75 -12.64 -7.64
N LEU A 90 10.21 -12.24 -6.49
CA LEU A 90 8.93 -11.51 -6.38
C LEU A 90 8.88 -10.26 -7.29
N MET A 91 9.92 -9.43 -7.25
CA MET A 91 9.96 -8.18 -8.02
C MET A 91 10.05 -8.43 -9.54
N PRO A 92 10.94 -9.30 -10.05
CA PRO A 92 10.89 -9.74 -11.45
C PRO A 92 9.53 -10.28 -11.89
N SER A 93 8.82 -10.99 -11.01
CA SER A 93 7.48 -11.53 -11.32
C SER A 93 6.45 -10.40 -11.50
N LEU A 94 6.51 -9.37 -10.65
CA LEU A 94 5.69 -8.17 -10.81
C LEU A 94 6.01 -7.40 -12.11
N GLU A 95 7.29 -7.26 -12.47
CA GLU A 95 7.69 -6.62 -13.73
C GLU A 95 7.11 -7.36 -14.94
N ARG A 96 7.15 -8.71 -14.93
CA ARG A 96 6.59 -9.55 -15.99
C ARG A 96 5.08 -9.45 -16.10
N LEU A 97 4.37 -9.43 -14.98
CA LEU A 97 2.91 -9.23 -14.94
C LEU A 97 2.49 -7.88 -15.55
N LEU A 98 3.31 -6.85 -15.35
CA LEU A 98 3.09 -5.51 -15.90
C LEU A 98 3.66 -5.35 -17.32
N SER A 99 4.24 -6.39 -17.90
CA SER A 99 4.75 -6.36 -19.27
C SER A 99 3.61 -6.22 -20.27
N GLU A 100 3.88 -5.59 -21.40
CA GLU A 100 2.89 -5.38 -22.45
C GLU A 100 2.31 -6.71 -22.97
N ASN A 101 3.15 -7.74 -23.10
CA ASN A 101 2.72 -9.06 -23.54
C ASN A 101 1.69 -9.68 -22.59
N HIS A 102 1.92 -9.59 -21.28
CA HIS A 102 0.99 -10.11 -20.29
C HIS A 102 -0.32 -9.30 -20.29
N LEU A 103 -0.22 -7.97 -20.26
CA LEU A 103 -1.38 -7.10 -20.17
C LEU A 103 -2.28 -7.13 -21.41
N ARG A 104 -1.72 -7.37 -22.61
CA ARG A 104 -2.50 -7.56 -23.85
C ARG A 104 -3.45 -8.76 -23.79
N ALA A 105 -3.18 -9.76 -22.95
CA ALA A 105 -4.07 -10.91 -22.75
C ALA A 105 -5.21 -10.64 -21.76
N LEU A 106 -5.22 -9.47 -21.12
CA LEU A 106 -6.21 -9.06 -20.14
C LEU A 106 -7.22 -8.08 -20.73
N ASN A 107 -8.42 -8.03 -20.16
CA ASN A 107 -9.37 -6.98 -20.46
C ASN A 107 -9.01 -5.69 -19.70
N ALA A 108 -9.60 -4.56 -20.09
CA ALA A 108 -9.32 -3.24 -19.51
C ALA A 108 -9.44 -3.22 -17.97
N THR A 109 -10.49 -3.83 -17.42
CA THR A 109 -10.72 -3.90 -15.97
C THR A 109 -9.60 -4.67 -15.25
N ALA A 110 -9.20 -5.83 -15.79
CA ALA A 110 -8.14 -6.64 -15.20
C ALA A 110 -6.77 -5.95 -15.31
N VAL A 111 -6.49 -5.25 -16.42
CA VAL A 111 -5.28 -4.41 -16.54
C VAL A 111 -5.26 -3.35 -15.45
N GLN A 112 -6.37 -2.64 -15.24
CA GLN A 112 -6.44 -1.58 -14.23
C GLN A 112 -6.25 -2.14 -12.82
N GLN A 113 -6.92 -3.25 -12.48
CA GLN A 113 -6.77 -3.90 -11.18
C GLN A 113 -5.34 -4.42 -10.95
N CYS A 114 -4.72 -5.04 -11.95
CA CYS A 114 -3.35 -5.52 -11.87
C CYS A 114 -2.38 -4.35 -11.55
N ARG A 115 -2.52 -3.24 -12.27
CA ARG A 115 -1.70 -2.03 -12.06
C ARG A 115 -1.93 -1.45 -10.67
N GLU A 116 -3.19 -1.36 -10.24
CA GLU A 116 -3.54 -0.82 -8.93
C GLU A 116 -3.03 -1.67 -7.78
N TYR A 117 -3.20 -2.99 -7.82
CA TYR A 117 -2.70 -3.87 -6.77
C TYR A 117 -1.16 -3.92 -6.73
N ALA A 118 -0.49 -3.92 -7.89
CA ALA A 118 0.95 -3.79 -7.96
C ALA A 118 1.43 -2.46 -7.34
N ALA A 119 0.80 -1.34 -7.70
CA ALA A 119 1.09 -0.03 -7.13
C ALA A 119 0.93 -0.04 -5.61
N ARG A 120 -0.22 -0.50 -5.10
CA ARG A 120 -0.50 -0.59 -3.66
C ARG A 120 0.53 -1.45 -2.91
N PHE A 121 0.93 -2.57 -3.48
CA PHE A 121 1.96 -3.43 -2.91
C PHE A 121 3.31 -2.70 -2.80
N VAL A 122 3.86 -2.20 -3.92
CA VAL A 122 5.20 -1.58 -3.89
C VAL A 122 5.23 -0.30 -3.09
N VAL A 123 4.14 0.48 -3.09
CA VAL A 123 4.01 1.67 -2.24
C VAL A 123 3.96 1.31 -0.76
N SER A 124 3.22 0.26 -0.38
CA SER A 124 3.19 -0.20 1.02
C SER A 124 4.58 -0.62 1.50
N MET A 125 5.36 -1.29 0.65
CA MET A 125 6.73 -1.68 0.95
C MET A 125 7.68 -0.46 1.02
N ALA A 126 7.56 0.51 0.11
CA ALA A 126 8.44 1.67 0.03
C ALA A 126 8.21 2.67 1.17
N LEU A 127 6.97 2.82 1.62
CA LEU A 127 6.65 3.73 2.72
C LEU A 127 7.00 3.16 4.09
N SER A 128 6.98 1.83 4.24
CA SER A 128 7.29 1.15 5.51
C SER A 128 8.79 1.10 5.78
N HIS A 129 9.22 1.58 6.95
CA HIS A 129 10.64 1.68 7.32
C HIS A 129 11.37 0.33 7.28
N ASP A 130 10.70 -0.75 7.71
CA ASP A 130 11.23 -2.11 7.78
C ASP A 130 11.42 -2.81 6.43
N SER A 131 10.92 -2.24 5.33
CA SER A 131 10.99 -2.85 4.00
C SER A 131 11.42 -1.89 2.90
N ARG A 132 11.55 -0.60 3.20
CA ARG A 132 11.85 0.46 2.22
C ARG A 132 13.15 0.18 1.48
N GLN A 133 14.23 0.01 2.22
CA GLN A 133 15.54 -0.21 1.61
C GLN A 133 15.51 -1.43 0.69
N TRP A 134 14.96 -2.55 1.18
CA TRP A 134 14.85 -3.77 0.42
C TRP A 134 14.07 -3.57 -0.90
N VAL A 135 12.88 -2.95 -0.88
CA VAL A 135 12.09 -2.82 -2.12
C VAL A 135 12.76 -1.87 -3.12
N LEU A 136 13.43 -0.83 -2.64
CA LEU A 136 14.18 0.10 -3.49
C LEU A 136 15.35 -0.62 -4.17
N GLU A 137 16.12 -1.42 -3.44
CA GLU A 137 17.24 -2.22 -3.98
C GLU A 137 16.76 -3.32 -4.94
N ASN A 138 15.55 -3.82 -4.75
CA ASN A 138 15.00 -4.95 -5.51
C ASN A 138 14.10 -4.53 -6.68
N GLY A 139 14.18 -3.28 -7.14
CA GLY A 139 13.56 -2.87 -8.41
C GLY A 139 12.27 -2.07 -8.30
N TYR A 140 12.00 -1.43 -7.16
CA TYR A 140 10.86 -0.50 -7.00
C TYR A 140 10.66 0.43 -8.21
N PHE A 141 11.72 1.12 -8.65
CA PHE A 141 11.63 2.10 -9.74
C PHE A 141 11.29 1.46 -11.10
N ARG A 142 11.73 0.21 -11.34
CA ARG A 142 11.37 -0.55 -12.55
C ARG A 142 9.90 -0.94 -12.55
N ILE A 143 9.36 -1.34 -11.39
CA ILE A 143 7.91 -1.59 -11.24
C ILE A 143 7.11 -0.32 -11.52
N VAL A 144 7.51 0.83 -10.95
CA VAL A 144 6.83 2.11 -11.19
C VAL A 144 6.88 2.48 -12.67
N ALA A 145 8.03 2.33 -13.33
CA ALA A 145 8.15 2.54 -14.77
C ALA A 145 7.24 1.60 -15.58
N ALA A 146 7.11 0.33 -15.17
CA ALA A 146 6.19 -0.62 -15.80
C ALA A 146 4.71 -0.24 -15.61
N ILE A 147 4.32 0.26 -14.43
CA ILE A 147 2.97 0.80 -14.15
C ILE A 147 2.67 2.02 -15.03
N LEU A 148 3.64 2.92 -15.18
CA LEU A 148 3.51 4.10 -16.05
C LEU A 148 3.41 3.71 -17.52
N ARG A 149 4.26 2.78 -17.98
CA ARG A 149 4.27 2.27 -19.35
C ARG A 149 2.93 1.64 -19.73
N SER A 150 2.38 0.81 -18.83
CA SER A 150 1.12 0.10 -19.02
C SER A 150 -0.14 0.99 -19.00
N GLN A 151 -0.02 2.28 -18.66
CA GLN A 151 -1.13 3.20 -18.77
C GLN A 151 -1.59 3.35 -20.22
N ASN A 152 -2.85 2.99 -20.45
CA ASN A 152 -3.55 3.21 -21.71
C ASN A 152 -4.62 4.30 -21.51
N PRO A 153 -4.52 5.46 -22.20
CA PRO A 153 -5.49 6.55 -22.09
C PRO A 153 -6.93 6.11 -22.38
N GLY A 154 -7.14 5.12 -23.25
CA GLY A 154 -8.46 4.62 -23.61
C GLY A 154 -9.21 3.91 -22.47
N PHE A 155 -8.53 3.57 -21.37
CA PHE A 155 -9.15 2.91 -20.22
C PHE A 155 -9.56 3.87 -19.10
N ILE A 156 -9.16 5.14 -19.18
CA ILE A 156 -9.40 6.11 -18.13
C ILE A 156 -10.52 7.05 -18.58
N PRO A 157 -11.65 7.13 -17.86
CA PRO A 157 -12.70 8.09 -18.19
C PRO A 157 -12.16 9.53 -18.20
N PRO A 158 -12.64 10.41 -19.09
CA PRO A 158 -12.25 11.82 -19.10
C PRO A 158 -12.43 12.47 -17.71
N GLY A 159 -11.41 13.17 -17.24
CA GLY A 159 -11.41 13.85 -15.94
C GLY A 159 -11.11 12.95 -14.73
N VAL A 160 -11.01 11.62 -14.91
CA VAL A 160 -10.59 10.71 -13.85
C VAL A 160 -9.07 10.54 -13.91
N ARG A 161 -8.39 10.65 -12.76
CA ARG A 161 -6.94 10.38 -12.69
C ARG A 161 -6.71 8.87 -12.56
N ASP A 162 -5.61 8.40 -13.14
CA ASP A 162 -5.20 7.01 -13.00
C ASP A 162 -4.71 6.73 -11.58
N GLY A 163 -5.52 6.01 -10.79
CA GLY A 163 -5.21 5.70 -9.40
C GLY A 163 -3.82 5.10 -9.20
N ALA A 164 -3.40 4.16 -10.05
CA ALA A 164 -2.09 3.52 -9.91
C ALA A 164 -0.94 4.51 -10.09
N VAL A 165 -1.06 5.43 -11.06
CA VAL A 165 -0.05 6.47 -11.31
C VAL A 165 -0.01 7.47 -10.17
N VAL A 166 -1.18 7.94 -9.71
CA VAL A 166 -1.29 8.86 -8.57
C VAL A 166 -0.63 8.26 -7.33
N ILE A 167 -0.91 6.99 -7.03
CA ILE A 167 -0.33 6.27 -5.89
C ILE A 167 1.21 6.22 -5.99
N CYS A 168 1.76 5.84 -7.15
CA CYS A 168 3.22 5.79 -7.35
C CYS A 168 3.87 7.18 -7.26
N ASN A 169 3.23 8.19 -7.85
CA ASN A 169 3.68 9.58 -7.84
C ASN A 169 3.83 10.12 -6.42
N MET A 170 2.83 9.87 -5.57
CA MET A 170 2.82 10.33 -4.19
C MET A 170 4.01 9.81 -3.37
N VAL A 171 4.48 8.60 -3.66
CA VAL A 171 5.64 8.04 -2.96
C VAL A 171 6.93 8.75 -3.33
N PHE A 172 7.09 9.27 -4.56
CA PHE A 172 8.30 10.02 -4.92
C PHE A 172 8.51 11.25 -4.05
N PHE A 173 7.44 12.00 -3.74
CA PHE A 173 7.53 13.13 -2.82
C PHE A 173 8.10 12.71 -1.47
N ARG A 174 7.61 11.61 -0.90
CA ARG A 174 8.13 11.10 0.37
C ARG A 174 9.57 10.59 0.28
N LEU A 175 9.91 9.89 -0.80
CA LEU A 175 11.27 9.38 -0.99
C LEU A 175 12.28 10.52 -1.23
N MET A 176 11.86 11.63 -1.83
CA MET A 176 12.72 12.80 -2.04
C MET A 176 13.12 13.50 -0.73
N GLU A 177 12.36 13.34 0.34
CA GLU A 177 12.71 13.89 1.66
C GLU A 177 13.81 13.09 2.36
N LEU A 178 14.06 11.86 1.90
CA LEU A 178 14.94 10.91 2.56
C LEU A 178 16.27 10.84 1.81
N ARG A 179 17.34 11.29 2.48
CA ARG A 179 18.68 11.38 1.87
C ARG A 179 19.14 10.03 1.34
N GLU A 180 18.93 8.95 2.09
CA GLU A 180 19.29 7.60 1.66
C GLU A 180 18.56 7.17 0.38
N CYS A 181 17.30 7.58 0.21
CA CYS A 181 16.53 7.27 -0.99
C CYS A 181 16.99 8.09 -2.19
N LEU A 182 17.39 9.35 -1.99
CA LEU A 182 17.96 10.19 -3.05
C LEU A 182 19.27 9.61 -3.60
N GLU A 183 20.16 9.14 -2.72
CA GLU A 183 21.40 8.51 -3.16
C GLU A 183 21.13 7.23 -3.96
N MET A 184 20.13 6.43 -3.57
CA MET A 184 19.69 5.29 -4.37
C MET A 184 19.11 5.70 -5.73
N MET A 185 18.29 6.76 -5.78
CA MET A 185 17.74 7.25 -7.05
C MET A 185 18.83 7.71 -8.02
N LYS A 186 19.88 8.36 -7.51
CA LYS A 186 21.06 8.75 -8.30
C LYS A 186 21.83 7.52 -8.80
N ARG A 187 22.11 6.58 -7.89
CA ARG A 187 22.83 5.33 -8.22
C ARG A 187 22.12 4.54 -9.32
N ASP A 188 20.80 4.47 -9.27
CA ASP A 188 19.99 3.65 -10.16
C ASP A 188 19.49 4.42 -11.41
N ASP A 189 20.00 5.64 -11.63
CA ASP A 189 19.64 6.55 -12.74
C ASP A 189 18.12 6.65 -12.98
N VAL A 190 17.39 6.87 -11.89
CA VAL A 190 15.92 6.86 -11.89
C VAL A 190 15.33 7.91 -12.85
N ILE A 191 16.04 9.03 -13.06
CA ILE A 191 15.59 10.07 -13.99
C ILE A 191 15.55 9.55 -15.42
N SER A 192 16.61 8.91 -15.91
CA SER A 192 16.62 8.34 -17.26
C SER A 192 15.55 7.24 -17.42
N LEU A 193 15.35 6.42 -16.39
CA LEU A 193 14.33 5.38 -16.38
C LEU A 193 12.90 5.96 -16.50
N LEU A 194 12.61 7.07 -15.82
CA LEU A 194 11.27 7.65 -15.76
C LEU A 194 11.02 8.73 -16.82
N ARG A 195 12.05 9.30 -17.45
CA ARG A 195 11.93 10.36 -18.46
C ARG A 195 10.95 10.04 -19.60
N PRO A 196 10.89 8.81 -20.16
CA PRO A 196 9.89 8.45 -21.17
C PRO A 196 8.43 8.55 -20.69
N HIS A 197 8.22 8.67 -19.37
CA HIS A 197 6.93 8.70 -18.72
C HIS A 197 6.60 10.06 -18.09
N ARG A 198 7.44 11.10 -18.32
CA ARG A 198 7.27 12.46 -17.81
C ARG A 198 5.83 12.99 -17.98
N ALA A 199 5.28 12.92 -19.18
CA ALA A 199 3.94 13.44 -19.47
C ALA A 199 2.84 12.74 -18.65
N LYS A 200 2.97 11.43 -18.41
CA LYS A 200 2.02 10.64 -17.62
C LYS A 200 2.11 10.98 -16.13
N MET A 201 3.32 11.15 -15.62
CA MET A 201 3.55 11.59 -14.24
C MET A 201 2.95 12.98 -14.00
N ASN A 202 3.24 13.92 -14.90
CA ASN A 202 2.77 15.30 -14.77
C ASN A 202 1.25 15.43 -14.95
N ALA A 203 0.63 14.62 -15.81
CA ALA A 203 -0.82 14.59 -15.95
C ALA A 203 -1.54 14.15 -14.66
N ALA A 204 -0.88 13.38 -13.79
CA ALA A 204 -1.42 12.97 -12.50
C ALA A 204 -1.08 13.96 -11.37
N ASN A 205 0.11 14.58 -11.44
CA ASN A 205 0.59 15.58 -10.48
C ASN A 205 1.46 16.61 -11.21
N ASP A 206 0.97 17.85 -11.32
CA ASP A 206 1.65 18.92 -12.03
C ASP A 206 3.11 19.06 -11.56
N GLU A 207 4.03 19.16 -12.53
CA GLU A 207 5.47 19.38 -12.33
C GLU A 207 6.21 18.33 -11.46
N LEU A 208 5.61 17.17 -11.18
CA LEU A 208 6.26 16.14 -10.36
C LEU A 208 7.61 15.70 -10.95
N PHE A 209 7.67 15.46 -12.26
CA PHE A 209 8.89 14.96 -12.87
C PHE A 209 10.02 15.99 -12.82
N GLU A 210 9.71 17.26 -13.03
CA GLU A 210 10.63 18.38 -12.99
C GLU A 210 11.19 18.56 -11.57
N ASN A 211 10.32 18.47 -10.55
CA ASN A 211 10.71 18.47 -9.16
C ASN A 211 11.62 17.27 -8.82
N LEU A 212 11.28 16.07 -9.31
CA LEU A 212 12.11 14.89 -9.12
C LEU A 212 13.48 15.05 -9.76
N GLU A 213 13.54 15.54 -11.00
CA GLU A 213 14.79 15.79 -11.72
C GLU A 213 15.64 16.88 -11.02
N ALA A 214 14.99 17.93 -10.50
CA ALA A 214 15.63 18.97 -9.71
C ALA A 214 16.32 18.44 -8.45
N VAL A 215 15.58 17.67 -7.66
CA VAL A 215 16.07 17.14 -6.40
C VAL A 215 17.17 16.09 -6.64
N VAL A 216 16.95 15.16 -7.59
CA VAL A 216 17.87 14.05 -7.82
C VAL A 216 19.16 14.50 -8.52
N LEU A 217 19.07 15.29 -9.59
CA LEU A 217 20.24 15.68 -10.38
C LEU A 217 20.93 16.94 -9.85
N ARG A 218 20.17 17.92 -9.37
CA ARG A 218 20.69 19.24 -8.99
C ARG A 218 20.84 19.41 -7.48
N GLY A 219 20.32 18.48 -6.68
CA GLY A 219 20.36 18.56 -5.23
C GLY A 219 19.52 19.71 -4.67
N GLU A 220 18.51 20.16 -5.42
CA GLU A 220 17.55 21.15 -4.94
C GLU A 220 16.74 20.57 -3.76
N PRO A 221 16.29 21.41 -2.82
CA PRO A 221 15.44 20.92 -1.74
C PRO A 221 14.09 20.45 -2.30
N PRO A 222 13.46 19.43 -1.69
CA PRO A 222 12.13 19.02 -2.09
C PRO A 222 11.12 20.18 -2.03
N PRO A 223 10.17 20.24 -2.98
CA PRO A 223 9.19 21.31 -3.03
C PRO A 223 8.32 21.30 -1.77
N PRO A 224 7.72 22.44 -1.36
CA PRO A 224 6.90 22.52 -0.15
C PRO A 224 5.78 21.47 -0.09
N GLU A 225 5.20 21.11 -1.23
CA GLU A 225 4.17 20.08 -1.38
C GLU A 225 4.68 18.67 -1.01
N ALA A 226 5.98 18.43 -1.19
CA ALA A 226 6.62 17.19 -0.74
C ALA A 226 6.74 17.15 0.79
N ARG A 227 6.81 18.32 1.45
CA ARG A 227 6.97 18.51 2.89
C ARG A 227 5.66 18.38 3.66
N ALA A 228 4.79 17.48 3.21
CA ALA A 228 3.58 17.17 3.95
C ALA A 228 3.97 16.62 5.34
N THR A 229 3.23 17.03 6.35
CA THR A 229 3.40 16.49 7.70
C THR A 229 3.21 14.97 7.66
N GLN A 230 3.81 14.24 8.63
CA GLN A 230 3.65 12.79 8.70
C GLN A 230 2.18 12.35 8.67
N LEU A 231 1.28 13.13 9.27
CA LEU A 231 -0.14 12.80 9.31
C LEU A 231 -0.85 13.06 7.97
N GLU A 232 -0.49 14.11 7.24
CA GLU A 232 -0.96 14.31 5.86
C GLU A 232 -0.50 13.17 4.96
N TRP A 233 0.74 12.70 5.14
CA TRP A 233 1.23 11.50 4.46
C TRP A 233 0.49 10.24 4.85
N GLU A 234 0.17 10.03 6.12
CA GLU A 234 -0.62 8.88 6.58
C GLU A 234 -2.02 8.90 5.97
N VAL A 235 -2.64 10.08 5.85
CA VAL A 235 -3.95 10.25 5.22
C VAL A 235 -3.89 9.89 3.73
N LEU A 236 -2.90 10.46 3.05
CA LEU A 236 -2.61 10.24 1.64
C LEU A 236 -2.28 8.76 1.35
N ALA A 237 -1.42 8.15 2.14
CA ALA A 237 -1.04 6.75 2.04
C ALA A 237 -2.22 5.82 2.32
N ALA A 238 -3.10 6.18 3.27
CA ALA A 238 -4.29 5.40 3.53
C ALA A 238 -5.24 5.43 2.31
N GLY A 239 -5.53 6.61 1.75
CA GLY A 239 -6.30 6.71 0.50
C GLY A 239 -5.65 5.93 -0.65
N ALA A 240 -4.35 6.11 -0.85
CA ALA A 240 -3.56 5.44 -1.89
C ALA A 240 -3.59 3.91 -1.77
N THR A 241 -3.57 3.40 -0.54
CA THR A 241 -3.58 1.95 -0.29
C THR A 241 -4.98 1.36 -0.18
N GLY A 242 -6.03 2.14 -0.48
CA GLY A 242 -7.43 1.73 -0.31
C GLY A 242 -7.80 1.44 1.14
N ARG A 243 -7.06 2.02 2.09
CA ARG A 243 -7.45 2.03 3.50
C ARG A 243 -8.45 3.17 3.66
N GLU A 244 -9.70 2.79 3.88
CA GLU A 244 -10.67 3.76 4.37
C GLU A 244 -10.18 4.25 5.73
N LEU A 245 -9.76 5.51 5.79
CA LEU A 245 -9.55 6.18 7.05
C LEU A 245 -10.92 6.33 7.66
N VAL A 246 -11.29 5.37 8.50
CA VAL A 246 -12.44 5.55 9.36
C VAL A 246 -12.12 6.79 10.19
N PRO A 247 -12.86 7.90 10.00
CA PRO A 247 -12.57 9.11 10.71
C PRO A 247 -12.63 8.84 12.20
N VAL A 248 -11.59 9.26 12.93
CA VAL A 248 -11.61 9.15 14.38
C VAL A 248 -12.60 10.18 14.90
N VAL A 249 -13.77 9.71 15.31
CA VAL A 249 -14.84 10.53 15.88
C VAL A 249 -14.92 10.32 17.39
N CYS A 250 -15.49 11.29 18.10
CA CYS A 250 -15.76 11.11 19.52
C CYS A 250 -16.79 9.99 19.69
N SER A 251 -16.50 9.02 20.56
CA SER A 251 -17.38 7.89 20.84
C SER A 251 -18.64 8.26 21.62
N TRP A 252 -18.76 9.50 22.11
CA TRP A 252 -20.01 9.96 22.70
C TRP A 252 -20.98 10.39 21.60
N GLU A 253 -22.09 9.68 21.47
CA GLU A 253 -23.06 9.84 20.36
C GLU A 253 -23.64 11.26 20.24
N ALA A 254 -23.73 12.01 21.33
CA ALA A 254 -24.22 13.40 21.32
C ALA A 254 -23.11 14.45 21.07
N CYS A 255 -21.87 14.01 20.82
CA CYS A 255 -20.78 14.91 20.48
C CYS A 255 -20.99 15.56 19.12
N LYS A 256 -20.84 16.88 19.06
CA LYS A 256 -20.90 17.67 17.81
C LYS A 256 -19.54 18.09 17.28
N GLU A 257 -18.47 17.84 18.04
CA GLU A 257 -17.14 17.96 17.46
C GLU A 257 -17.01 16.89 16.38
N GLY A 258 -16.72 17.34 15.16
CA GLY A 258 -16.55 16.49 14.00
C GLY A 258 -15.36 15.53 14.14
N PRO A 259 -14.92 14.91 13.04
CA PRO A 259 -13.79 14.00 13.09
C PRO A 259 -12.48 14.72 13.46
N GLU A 260 -11.58 13.99 14.12
CA GLU A 260 -10.22 14.47 14.42
C GLU A 260 -9.52 14.88 13.12
N THR A 261 -9.08 16.14 13.04
CA THR A 261 -8.36 16.65 11.88
C THR A 261 -6.85 16.47 12.07
N PRO A 262 -6.08 16.27 10.98
CA PRO A 262 -4.63 16.15 11.05
C PRO A 262 -3.92 17.29 11.79
N ARG A 263 -4.40 18.51 11.61
CA ARG A 263 -3.82 19.71 12.22
C ARG A 263 -4.51 20.11 13.53
N GLY A 264 -5.48 19.31 14.00
CA GLY A 264 -6.33 19.62 15.13
C GLY A 264 -5.87 18.98 16.44
N ARG A 265 -6.69 19.17 17.48
CA ARG A 265 -6.51 18.55 18.78
C ARG A 265 -6.76 17.04 18.67
N ARG A 266 -5.79 16.24 19.10
CA ARG A 266 -5.95 14.78 19.13
C ARG A 266 -6.98 14.33 20.15
N PHE A 267 -7.83 13.36 19.79
CA PHE A 267 -8.80 12.80 20.72
C PHE A 267 -8.10 11.90 21.75
N GLY A 268 -8.48 12.04 23.01
CA GLY A 268 -8.02 11.18 24.10
C GLY A 268 -8.59 9.76 23.94
N ARG A 269 -7.76 8.75 24.15
CA ARG A 269 -8.17 7.33 24.07
C ARG A 269 -8.56 6.82 25.45
N CYS A 270 -9.53 5.91 25.48
CA CYS A 270 -9.86 5.17 26.70
C CYS A 270 -8.64 4.35 27.15
N ALA A 271 -8.08 4.65 28.32
CA ALA A 271 -6.84 4.00 28.79
C ALA A 271 -6.94 2.46 28.87
N SER A 272 -8.13 1.93 29.14
CA SER A 272 -8.34 0.49 29.34
C SER A 272 -8.50 -0.29 28.04
N CYS A 273 -9.34 0.14 27.09
CA CYS A 273 -9.57 -0.61 25.86
C CYS A 273 -8.85 -0.04 24.64
N GLN A 274 -8.44 1.23 24.67
CA GLN A 274 -7.86 1.97 23.53
C GLN A 274 -8.75 2.05 22.26
N LEU A 275 -9.96 1.51 22.29
CA LEU A 275 -10.90 1.47 21.16
C LEU A 275 -11.80 2.71 21.07
N ALA A 276 -12.09 3.36 22.21
CA ALA A 276 -12.94 4.55 22.25
C ALA A 276 -12.12 5.83 22.33
N TYR A 277 -12.56 6.86 21.59
CA TYR A 277 -11.90 8.16 21.43
C TYR A 277 -12.80 9.28 21.94
N TYR A 278 -12.21 10.30 22.56
CA TYR A 278 -12.95 11.41 23.17
C TYR A 278 -12.23 12.74 22.93
N CYS A 279 -12.93 13.73 22.39
CA CYS A 279 -12.36 15.07 22.25
C CYS A 279 -12.13 15.78 23.61
N SER A 280 -12.78 15.30 24.68
CA SER A 280 -12.62 15.81 26.05
C SER A 280 -12.83 14.74 27.13
N LYS A 281 -12.31 15.00 28.34
CA LYS A 281 -12.55 14.15 29.51
C LYS A 281 -14.04 14.13 29.92
N ASP A 282 -14.79 15.19 29.64
CA ASP A 282 -16.20 15.25 29.97
C ASP A 282 -17.03 14.34 29.07
N HIS A 283 -16.72 14.29 27.76
CA HIS A 283 -17.36 13.33 26.86
C HIS A 283 -17.06 11.88 27.26
N GLN A 284 -15.84 11.61 27.73
CA GLN A 284 -15.50 10.31 28.31
C GLN A 284 -16.37 9.99 29.53
N ARG A 285 -16.54 10.92 30.47
CA ARG A 285 -17.39 10.74 31.66
C ARG A 285 -18.86 10.50 31.30
N LEU A 286 -19.38 11.24 30.32
CA LEU A 286 -20.76 11.10 29.83
C LEU A 286 -20.98 9.74 29.16
N HIS A 287 -20.05 9.33 28.29
CA HIS A 287 -20.11 8.03 27.62
C HIS A 287 -19.78 6.84 28.55
N TRP A 288 -19.08 7.07 29.67
CA TRP A 288 -18.59 5.98 30.55
C TRP A 288 -19.70 5.03 31.02
N ARG A 289 -20.91 5.53 31.27
CA ARG A 289 -22.03 4.71 31.76
C ARG A 289 -22.40 3.57 30.82
N THR A 290 -22.36 3.81 29.50
CA THR A 290 -22.61 2.81 28.47
C THR A 290 -21.32 2.08 28.08
N HIS A 291 -20.24 2.82 27.87
CA HIS A 291 -18.95 2.27 27.44
C HIS A 291 -18.37 1.22 28.40
N LYS A 292 -18.52 1.41 29.72
CA LYS A 292 -17.94 0.49 30.72
C LYS A 292 -18.36 -0.98 30.56
N LYS A 293 -19.53 -1.24 29.94
CA LYS A 293 -20.01 -2.60 29.65
C LYS A 293 -19.16 -3.27 28.57
N GLN A 294 -18.73 -2.51 27.56
CA GLN A 294 -17.91 -2.97 26.43
C GLN A 294 -16.41 -2.83 26.71
N CYS A 295 -16.01 -1.93 27.61
CA CYS A 295 -14.60 -1.67 27.91
C CYS A 295 -13.89 -2.87 28.56
N LYS A 296 -14.62 -3.67 29.35
CA LYS A 296 -14.06 -4.76 30.18
C LYS A 296 -13.48 -5.95 29.41
N THR A 297 -13.72 -6.04 28.11
CA THR A 297 -13.20 -7.13 27.26
C THR A 297 -11.86 -6.79 26.59
N GLY A 298 -11.36 -5.57 26.78
CA GLY A 298 -10.20 -5.04 26.04
C GLY A 298 -8.85 -5.19 26.73
N SER A 299 -8.78 -5.67 27.99
CA SER A 299 -7.50 -6.06 28.59
C SER A 299 -7.06 -7.40 28.01
N VAL A 300 -6.68 -7.38 26.73
CA VAL A 300 -5.76 -8.37 26.22
C VAL A 300 -4.52 -8.19 27.07
N ASP A 301 -4.19 -9.19 27.89
CA ASP A 301 -2.92 -9.26 28.60
C ASP A 301 -1.83 -9.05 27.56
N SER A 302 -1.36 -7.81 27.44
CA SER A 302 -0.11 -7.49 26.80
C SER A 302 0.95 -8.06 27.72
N GLY A 303 1.18 -9.37 27.60
CA GLY A 303 2.22 -10.09 28.29
C GLY A 303 3.56 -9.52 27.85
N SER A 304 3.96 -8.43 28.48
CA SER A 304 5.30 -7.90 28.43
C SER A 304 6.20 -8.88 29.17
N LYS A 305 6.91 -9.71 28.40
CA LYS A 305 8.25 -10.18 28.73
C LYS A 305 9.21 -9.57 27.72
#